data_AF-A0A7S2CD69-F1
#
_entry.id   AF-A0A7S2CD69-F1
#
_cell.length_a   1.000
_cell.length_b   1.000
_cell.length_c   1.000
_cell.angle_alpha   90.00
_cell.angle_beta   90.00
_cell.angle_gamma   90.00
#
_symmetry.space_group_name_H-M   'P 1'
#
loop_
_entity.id
_entity.type
_entity.pdbx_description
1 polymer ?
#
loop_
_entity_poly.entity_id
_entity_poly.type
_entity_poly.pdbx_seq_one_letter_code
_entity_poly.pdbx_strand_id
1 'polypeptide(L)'
;MGAEGREVNVRPGNLEKVAPAGKLPHGSHVILAGLKGAAELNGEEGEVAPLSHPEGRFLVKLFSGPLKALKYENLVLVDPDAVLRSSTKFPTGTKATVTNFIDPGLNGQVGIVLGPDCNDASCFGVFLQELGKTRSFRPENLTSTGEQASGAELEALQAPLKEAFCTEVRKL
;
A
#
# COMPACT_ATOMS: atom_id res chain seq x y z
N MET A 1 6.83 26.72 22.26
CA MET A 1 7.14 25.32 21.88
C MET A 1 6.65 25.18 20.44
N GLY A 2 7.49 25.59 19.48
CA GLY A 2 7.11 25.74 18.07
C GLY A 2 7.48 24.49 17.30
N ALA A 3 6.52 23.92 16.58
CA ALA A 3 6.78 22.80 15.68
C ALA A 3 7.47 23.34 14.42
N GLU A 4 8.70 22.91 14.17
CA GLU A 4 9.46 23.20 12.96
C GLU A 4 8.83 22.43 11.79
N GLY A 5 8.08 23.14 10.95
CA GLY A 5 7.61 22.64 9.66
C GLY A 5 8.80 22.48 8.72
N ARG A 6 9.13 21.24 8.36
CA ARG A 6 10.20 20.94 7.40
C ARG A 6 9.67 21.19 6.00
N GLU A 7 10.08 22.30 5.37
CA GLU A 7 9.75 22.60 3.96
C GLU A 7 10.32 21.50 3.05
N VAL A 8 9.44 20.62 2.58
CA VAL A 8 9.75 19.64 1.54
C VAL A 8 9.53 20.29 0.18
N ASN A 9 10.64 20.56 -0.51
CA ASN A 9 10.62 21.14 -1.86
C ASN A 9 10.24 20.06 -2.89
N VAL A 10 8.94 19.75 -2.98
CA VAL A 10 8.42 18.73 -3.90
C VAL A 10 8.36 19.32 -5.31
N ARG A 11 9.17 18.77 -6.21
CA ARG A 11 9.19 19.18 -7.63
C ARG A 11 7.92 18.69 -8.32
N PRO A 12 7.18 19.54 -9.05
CA PRO A 12 5.90 19.18 -9.68
C PRO A 12 6.01 18.09 -10.76
N GLY A 13 7.23 17.81 -11.25
CA GLY A 13 7.49 16.74 -12.23
C GLY A 13 7.55 15.32 -11.66
N ASN A 14 7.54 15.15 -10.33
CA ASN A 14 7.59 13.84 -9.68
C ASN A 14 6.21 13.34 -9.21
N LEU A 15 5.15 14.12 -9.42
CA LEU A 15 3.78 13.68 -9.15
C LEU A 15 3.28 12.88 -10.35
N GLU A 16 3.66 11.60 -10.42
CA GLU A 16 3.05 10.70 -11.38
C GLU A 16 1.59 10.48 -10.97
N LYS A 17 0.68 10.54 -11.95
CA LYS A 17 -0.77 10.49 -11.74
C LYS A 17 -1.17 9.04 -11.49
N VAL A 18 -0.99 8.55 -10.27
CA VAL A 18 -0.99 7.10 -9.99
C VAL A 18 -2.37 6.43 -9.92
N ALA A 19 -3.45 7.12 -10.27
CA ALA A 19 -4.76 6.47 -10.39
C ALA A 19 -5.56 7.00 -11.57
N PRO A 20 -6.28 6.12 -12.29
CA PRO A 20 -7.26 6.54 -13.28
C PRO A 20 -8.35 7.39 -12.60
N ALA A 21 -8.81 8.41 -13.31
CA ALA A 21 -9.77 9.38 -12.79
C ALA A 21 -11.01 8.69 -12.18
N GLY A 22 -11.26 8.94 -10.89
CA GLY A 22 -12.56 8.65 -10.25
C GLY A 22 -12.61 7.49 -9.25
N LYS A 23 -11.52 6.78 -8.95
CA LYS A 23 -11.50 5.77 -7.88
C LYS A 23 -10.29 5.93 -6.96
N LEU A 24 -10.38 6.86 -6.02
CA LEU A 24 -9.55 6.85 -4.82
C LEU A 24 -10.19 5.91 -3.80
N PRO A 25 -9.51 4.83 -3.40
CA PRO A 25 -10.00 3.98 -2.31
C PRO A 25 -9.96 4.73 -0.98
N HIS A 26 -10.84 4.33 -0.07
CA HIS A 26 -10.81 4.82 1.30
C HIS A 26 -9.52 4.37 2.00
N GLY A 27 -9.03 5.16 2.95
CA GLY A 27 -7.74 4.94 3.61
C GLY A 27 -6.53 5.39 2.77
N SER A 28 -6.75 5.91 1.56
CA SER A 28 -5.66 6.43 0.73
C SER A 28 -5.02 7.66 1.37
N HIS A 29 -3.69 7.65 1.50
CA HIS A 29 -2.92 8.84 1.86
C HIS A 29 -2.80 9.77 0.66
N VAL A 30 -3.26 11.00 0.83
CA VAL A 30 -3.30 12.02 -0.21
C VAL A 30 -2.70 13.34 0.28
N ILE A 31 -2.01 14.05 -0.61
CA ILE A 31 -1.63 15.44 -0.46
C ILE A 31 -2.61 16.31 -1.24
N LEU A 32 -3.02 17.41 -0.62
CA LEU A 32 -3.87 18.40 -1.26
C LEU A 32 -3.02 19.27 -2.20
N ALA A 33 -3.47 19.45 -3.43
CA ALA A 33 -2.82 20.32 -4.41
C ALA A 33 -3.86 21.02 -5.29
N GLY A 34 -3.51 22.15 -5.90
CA GLY A 34 -4.38 22.81 -6.88
C GLY A 34 -5.62 23.52 -6.33
N LEU A 35 -5.78 23.64 -5.00
CA LEU A 35 -6.88 24.38 -4.40
C LEU A 35 -6.71 25.89 -4.62
N LYS A 36 -7.68 26.50 -5.31
CA LYS A 36 -7.72 27.95 -5.55
C LYS A 36 -8.41 28.75 -4.44
N GLY A 37 -9.43 28.16 -3.81
CA GLY A 37 -10.22 28.83 -2.77
C GLY A 37 -9.67 28.65 -1.34
N ALA A 38 -8.73 27.72 -1.15
CA ALA A 38 -8.10 27.43 0.14
C ALA A 38 -6.63 27.03 -0.13
N ALA A 39 -5.87 27.95 -0.73
CA ALA A 39 -4.51 27.67 -1.16
C ALA A 39 -3.55 27.37 0.00
N GLU A 40 -3.89 27.83 1.21
CA GLU A 40 -3.20 27.52 2.46
C GLU A 40 -3.18 26.03 2.81
N LEU A 41 -4.12 25.25 2.24
CA LEU A 41 -4.21 23.80 2.46
C LEU A 41 -3.41 23.00 1.42
N ASN A 42 -2.86 23.64 0.38
CA ASN A 42 -2.03 22.94 -0.59
C ASN A 42 -0.71 22.52 0.06
N GLY A 43 -0.33 21.25 -0.10
CA GLY A 43 0.82 20.64 0.56
C GLY A 43 0.48 19.92 1.85
N GLU A 44 -0.75 20.05 2.37
CA GLU A 44 -1.18 19.28 3.53
C GLU A 44 -1.49 17.83 3.18
N GLU A 45 -1.20 16.94 4.13
CA GLU A 45 -1.47 15.51 4.04
C GLU A 45 -2.78 15.14 4.73
N GLY A 46 -3.45 14.13 4.18
CA GLY A 46 -4.65 13.57 4.78
C GLY A 46 -5.00 12.20 4.25
N GLU A 47 -6.02 11.61 4.85
CA GLU A 47 -6.52 10.28 4.52
C GLU A 47 -7.93 10.37 3.91
N VAL A 48 -8.17 9.65 2.83
CA VAL A 48 -9.51 9.56 2.22
C VAL A 48 -10.45 8.80 3.15
N ALA A 49 -11.46 9.47 3.67
CA ALA A 49 -12.45 8.88 4.55
C ALA A 49 -13.37 7.89 3.78
N PRO A 50 -13.93 6.89 4.46
CA PRO A 50 -14.83 5.91 3.86
C PRO A 50 -16.16 6.49 3.36
N LEU A 51 -16.48 7.74 3.70
CA LEU A 51 -17.69 8.43 3.25
C LEU A 51 -17.42 9.17 1.93
N SER A 52 -18.10 8.77 0.86
CA SER A 52 -18.10 9.50 -0.41
C SER A 52 -19.25 10.51 -0.42
N HIS A 53 -19.00 11.75 -0.84
CA HIS A 53 -20.06 12.74 -1.01
C HIS A 53 -20.75 12.53 -2.37
N PRO A 54 -22.09 12.71 -2.49
CA PRO A 54 -22.84 12.32 -3.69
C PRO A 54 -22.46 13.06 -4.99
N GLU A 55 -21.65 14.12 -4.90
CA GLU A 55 -21.26 14.96 -6.05
C GLU A 55 -19.83 14.72 -6.58
N GLY A 56 -19.26 13.53 -6.39
CA GLY A 56 -17.90 13.22 -6.88
C GLY A 56 -16.78 13.94 -6.12
N ARG A 57 -17.07 14.35 -4.87
CA ARG A 57 -16.09 14.90 -3.94
C ARG A 57 -15.69 13.83 -2.91
N PHE A 58 -14.39 13.74 -2.66
CA PHE A 58 -13.81 12.87 -1.65
C PHE A 58 -13.73 13.62 -0.32
N LEU A 59 -14.19 12.99 0.74
CA LEU A 59 -13.95 13.48 2.09
C LEU A 59 -12.54 13.07 2.49
N VAL A 60 -11.67 14.05 2.71
CA VAL A 60 -10.30 13.84 3.17
C VAL A 60 -10.20 14.34 4.60
N LYS A 61 -9.75 13.48 5.49
CA LYS A 61 -9.38 13.82 6.86
C LYS A 61 -7.94 14.28 6.87
N LEU A 62 -7.75 15.59 6.92
CA LEU A 62 -6.42 16.20 7.08
C LEU A 62 -5.80 15.74 8.40
N PHE A 63 -4.50 15.44 8.41
CA PHE A 63 -3.81 15.09 9.66
C PHE A 63 -3.66 16.32 10.57
N SER A 64 -3.52 17.50 9.99
CA SER A 64 -3.44 18.76 10.72
C SER A 64 -4.79 19.34 11.15
N GLY A 65 -5.93 18.75 10.76
CA GLY A 65 -7.20 19.44 10.98
C GLY A 65 -8.49 18.72 10.54
N PRO A 66 -9.52 19.49 10.15
CA PRO A 66 -10.87 18.98 9.95
C PRO A 66 -11.03 18.20 8.64
N LEU A 67 -12.09 17.40 8.56
CA LEU A 67 -12.53 16.75 7.33
C LEU A 67 -12.94 17.77 6.27
N LYS A 68 -12.45 17.61 5.04
CA LYS A 68 -12.74 18.49 3.90
C LYS A 68 -13.25 17.69 2.70
N ALA A 69 -14.31 18.19 2.07
CA ALA A 69 -14.81 17.66 0.81
C ALA A 69 -14.06 18.29 -0.36
N LEU A 70 -13.24 17.49 -1.05
CA LEU A 70 -12.32 17.95 -2.08
C LEU A 70 -12.57 17.19 -3.39
N LYS A 71 -12.27 17.84 -4.51
CA LYS A 71 -12.34 17.18 -5.81
C LYS A 71 -11.13 16.28 -6.02
N TYR A 72 -11.32 15.20 -6.77
CA TYR A 72 -10.24 14.30 -7.19
C TYR A 72 -9.04 15.03 -7.80
N GLU A 73 -9.30 16.03 -8.65
CA GLU A 73 -8.27 16.84 -9.32
C GLU A 73 -7.34 17.59 -8.34
N ASN A 74 -7.78 17.75 -7.09
CA ASN A 74 -7.02 18.44 -6.05
C ASN A 74 -6.35 17.47 -5.06
N LEU A 75 -6.36 16.17 -5.35
CA LEU A 75 -5.79 15.13 -4.49
C LEU A 75 -4.68 14.39 -5.23
N VAL A 76 -3.54 14.27 -4.55
CA VAL A 76 -2.34 13.61 -5.04
C VAL A 76 -2.07 12.42 -4.12
N LEU A 77 -2.09 11.20 -4.64
CA LEU A 77 -1.73 10.01 -3.85
C LEU A 77 -0.25 10.09 -3.46
N VAL A 78 0.03 10.01 -2.16
CA VAL A 78 1.40 10.04 -1.62
C VAL A 78 2.05 8.66 -1.71
N ASP A 79 1.25 7.61 -1.49
CA ASP A 79 1.71 6.23 -1.60
C ASP A 79 0.67 5.41 -2.39
N PRO A 80 0.83 5.25 -3.71
CA PRO A 80 -0.04 4.40 -4.50
C PRO A 80 0.03 2.92 -4.09
N ASP A 81 1.12 2.55 -3.42
CA ASP A 81 1.39 1.20 -2.96
C ASP A 81 0.56 0.87 -1.69
N ALA A 82 0.33 1.84 -0.80
CA ALA A 82 -0.53 1.72 0.38
C ALA A 82 -1.98 1.39 0.04
N VAL A 83 -2.45 1.85 -1.11
CA VAL A 83 -3.77 1.53 -1.66
C VAL A 83 -3.90 0.04 -2.01
N LEU A 84 -2.85 -0.55 -2.58
CA LEU A 84 -2.78 -1.99 -2.83
C LEU A 84 -2.63 -2.78 -1.52
N ARG A 85 -1.94 -2.22 -0.52
CA ARG A 85 -1.81 -2.82 0.83
C ARG A 85 -3.14 -2.92 1.57
N SER A 86 -4.07 -1.98 1.36
CA SER A 86 -5.34 -1.92 2.13
C SER A 86 -6.50 -2.72 1.49
N SER A 87 -6.46 -2.97 0.18
CA SER A 87 -7.55 -3.63 -0.55
C SER A 87 -7.41 -5.16 -0.65
N THR A 88 -6.34 -5.72 -0.11
CA THR A 88 -6.05 -7.15 -0.18
C THR A 88 -6.45 -7.85 1.11
N LYS A 89 -7.07 -9.03 0.99
CA LYS A 89 -7.54 -9.88 2.11
C LYS A 89 -6.41 -10.21 3.12
N PHE A 90 -5.16 -10.02 2.70
CA PHE A 90 -3.95 -10.19 3.49
C PHE A 90 -3.00 -9.02 3.21
N PRO A 91 -2.92 -8.00 4.09
CA PRO A 91 -1.95 -6.93 3.93
C PRO A 91 -0.52 -7.49 3.97
N THR A 92 0.39 -6.88 3.20
CA THR A 92 1.83 -7.19 3.25
C THR A 92 2.33 -7.12 4.70
N GLY A 93 3.02 -8.16 5.14
CA GLY A 93 3.50 -8.35 6.51
C GLY A 93 2.60 -9.23 7.35
N THR A 94 1.39 -9.57 6.89
CA THR A 94 0.51 -10.48 7.63
C THR A 94 1.14 -11.86 7.70
N LYS A 95 1.21 -12.44 8.89
CA LYS A 95 1.48 -13.87 9.05
C LYS A 95 0.23 -14.65 8.68
N ALA A 96 0.38 -15.53 7.71
CA ALA A 96 -0.67 -16.41 7.24
C ALA A 96 -0.18 -17.86 7.29
N THR A 97 -1.06 -18.74 7.72
CA THR A 97 -0.85 -20.19 7.65
C THR A 97 -1.37 -20.69 6.31
N VAL A 98 -0.56 -21.51 5.64
CA VAL A 98 -0.96 -22.16 4.39
C VAL A 98 -1.94 -23.28 4.69
N THR A 99 -3.09 -23.25 4.04
CA THR A 99 -4.12 -24.29 4.14
C THR A 99 -4.61 -24.63 2.75
N ASN A 100 -5.19 -25.83 2.57
CA ASN A 100 -5.82 -26.24 1.32
C ASN A 100 -4.94 -26.14 0.06
N PHE A 101 -3.61 -26.18 0.22
CA PHE A 101 -2.68 -26.20 -0.90
C PHE A 101 -2.54 -27.61 -1.47
N ILE A 102 -2.32 -27.69 -2.79
CA ILE A 102 -2.21 -28.95 -3.55
C ILE A 102 -1.13 -29.87 -2.96
N ASP A 103 -0.03 -29.29 -2.47
CA ASP A 103 1.01 -30.01 -1.76
C ASP A 103 0.72 -30.06 -0.25
N PRO A 104 0.36 -31.24 0.32
CA PRO A 104 0.01 -31.34 1.73
C PRO A 104 1.21 -31.13 2.66
N GLY A 105 2.45 -31.26 2.18
CA GLY A 105 3.65 -30.97 2.96
C GLY A 105 3.85 -29.49 3.26
N LEU A 106 3.13 -28.61 2.55
CA LEU A 106 3.11 -27.17 2.78
C LEU A 106 1.94 -26.71 3.65
N ASN A 107 0.92 -27.56 3.84
CA ASN A 107 -0.23 -27.22 4.67
C ASN A 107 0.16 -27.22 6.15
N GLY A 108 -0.23 -26.16 6.88
CA GLY A 108 0.12 -25.93 8.27
C GLY A 108 1.37 -25.07 8.47
N GLN A 109 2.14 -24.78 7.41
CA GLN A 109 3.29 -23.89 7.51
C GLN A 109 2.86 -22.44 7.66
N VAL A 110 3.59 -21.71 8.52
CA VAL A 110 3.40 -20.27 8.72
C VAL A 110 4.37 -19.50 7.84
N GLY A 111 3.83 -18.50 7.14
CA GLY A 111 4.62 -17.60 6.33
C GLY A 111 4.18 -16.15 6.42
N ILE A 112 5.04 -15.27 5.94
CA ILE A 112 4.81 -13.82 5.91
C ILE A 112 4.39 -13.43 4.51
N VAL A 113 3.22 -12.81 4.38
CA VAL A 113 2.70 -12.30 3.11
C VAL A 113 3.57 -11.13 2.66
N LEU A 114 4.24 -11.24 1.54
CA LEU A 114 5.06 -10.17 0.95
C LEU A 114 4.21 -9.20 0.11
N GLY A 115 3.06 -9.66 -0.37
CA GLY A 115 2.14 -8.87 -1.19
C GLY A 115 1.59 -9.70 -2.36
N PRO A 116 0.83 -9.07 -3.27
CA PRO A 116 0.38 -9.71 -4.51
C PRO A 116 1.59 -10.13 -5.35
N ASP A 117 1.51 -11.31 -5.95
CA ASP A 117 2.53 -11.84 -6.83
C ASP A 117 2.59 -11.01 -8.13
N CYS A 118 3.79 -10.68 -8.60
CA CYS A 118 3.96 -9.85 -9.80
C CYS A 118 3.60 -10.58 -11.09
N ASN A 119 3.61 -11.92 -11.07
CA ASN A 119 3.24 -12.75 -12.21
C ASN A 119 1.73 -13.02 -12.23
N ASP A 120 1.09 -13.09 -11.05
CA ASP A 120 -0.33 -13.33 -10.90
C ASP A 120 -0.94 -12.47 -9.78
N ALA A 121 -1.66 -11.40 -10.14
CA ALA A 121 -2.35 -10.52 -9.19
C ALA A 121 -3.44 -11.24 -8.35
N SER A 122 -3.82 -12.47 -8.74
CA SER A 122 -4.75 -13.33 -8.01
C SER A 122 -4.07 -14.15 -6.90
N CYS A 123 -2.74 -14.14 -6.86
CA CYS A 123 -1.91 -14.87 -5.91
C CYS A 123 -1.12 -13.89 -5.03
N PHE A 124 -0.73 -14.35 -3.86
CA PHE A 124 0.11 -13.64 -2.91
C PHE A 124 1.44 -14.36 -2.79
N GLY A 125 2.54 -13.61 -2.90
CA GLY A 125 3.86 -14.12 -2.53
C GLY A 125 3.93 -14.24 -1.02
N VAL A 126 4.14 -15.44 -0.50
CA VAL A 126 4.30 -15.71 0.92
C VAL A 126 5.67 -16.32 1.16
N PHE A 127 6.42 -15.72 2.07
CA PHE A 127 7.70 -16.27 2.53
C PHE A 127 7.45 -17.29 3.63
N LEU A 128 7.70 -18.56 3.37
CA LEU A 128 7.57 -19.63 4.35
C LEU A 128 8.82 -19.65 5.24
N GLN A 129 8.64 -19.33 6.53
CA GLN A 129 9.77 -19.20 7.45
C GLN A 129 10.48 -20.54 7.67
N GLU A 130 9.74 -21.65 7.69
CA GLU A 130 10.30 -23.00 7.87
C GLU A 130 11.12 -23.48 6.68
N LEU A 131 10.76 -23.07 5.45
CA LEU A 131 11.46 -23.45 4.23
C LEU A 131 12.53 -22.43 3.81
N GLY A 132 12.51 -21.22 4.37
CA GLY A 132 13.36 -20.11 3.96
C GLY A 132 13.16 -19.70 2.50
N LYS A 133 11.95 -19.90 1.95
CA LYS A 133 11.64 -19.65 0.53
C LYS A 133 10.30 -18.97 0.33
N THR A 134 10.22 -18.14 -0.70
CA THR A 134 8.96 -17.53 -1.16
C THR A 134 8.21 -18.48 -2.09
N ARG A 135 6.90 -18.58 -1.89
CA ARG A 135 5.96 -19.35 -2.70
C ARG A 135 4.71 -18.51 -2.94
N SER A 136 4.10 -18.67 -4.10
CA SER A 136 2.87 -17.95 -4.47
C SER A 136 1.65 -18.79 -4.06
N PHE A 137 0.73 -18.19 -3.30
CA PHE A 137 -0.47 -18.84 -2.81
C PHE A 137 -1.71 -18.03 -3.15
N ARG A 138 -2.80 -18.73 -3.45
CA ARG A 138 -4.11 -18.09 -3.59
C ARG A 138 -4.63 -17.63 -2.22
N PRO A 139 -5.46 -16.59 -2.16
CA PRO A 139 -6.07 -16.14 -0.92
C PRO A 139 -6.96 -17.19 -0.24
N GLU A 140 -7.49 -18.16 -0.99
CA GLU A 140 -8.23 -19.31 -0.45
C GLU A 140 -7.34 -20.37 0.21
N ASN A 141 -6.03 -20.32 -0.10
CA ASN A 141 -5.02 -21.24 0.44
C ASN A 141 -4.26 -20.63 1.64
N LEU A 142 -4.74 -19.49 2.14
CA LEU A 142 -4.11 -18.73 3.21
C LEU A 142 -5.14 -18.46 4.30
N THR A 143 -4.72 -18.61 5.54
CA THR A 143 -5.52 -18.29 6.72
C THR A 143 -4.76 -17.29 7.57
N SER A 144 -5.31 -16.08 7.77
CA SER A 144 -4.65 -15.03 8.54
C SER A 144 -4.57 -15.44 10.01
N THR A 145 -3.37 -15.42 10.59
CA THR A 145 -3.19 -15.75 12.00
C THR A 145 -3.46 -14.53 12.91
N GLY A 146 -3.76 -13.37 12.32
CA GLY A 146 -3.97 -12.09 13.02
C GLY A 146 -2.67 -11.44 13.48
N GLU A 147 -1.54 -12.11 13.31
CA GLU A 147 -0.22 -11.62 13.68
C GLU A 147 0.45 -10.93 12.47
N GLN A 148 1.17 -9.85 12.74
CA GLN A 148 1.91 -9.09 11.73
C GLN A 148 3.42 -9.25 11.99
N ALA A 149 4.18 -9.44 10.92
CA ALA A 149 5.63 -9.42 10.97
C ALA A 149 6.13 -7.99 11.23
N SER A 150 7.26 -7.87 11.93
CA SER A 150 7.86 -6.57 12.18
C SER A 150 8.40 -5.99 10.87
N GLY A 151 8.35 -4.66 10.70
CA GLY A 151 8.80 -4.00 9.46
C GLY A 151 10.22 -4.38 9.03
N ALA A 152 11.12 -4.59 10.01
CA ALA A 152 12.49 -5.06 9.76
C ALA A 152 12.57 -6.50 9.21
N GLU A 153 11.70 -7.42 9.64
CA GLU A 153 11.64 -8.77 9.08
C GLU A 153 11.17 -8.72 7.63
N LEU A 154 10.18 -7.87 7.35
CA LEU A 154 9.62 -7.68 6.02
C LEU A 154 10.67 -7.12 5.04
N GLU A 155 11.42 -6.10 5.46
CA GLU A 155 12.52 -5.52 4.67
C GLU A 155 13.62 -6.54 4.39
N ALA A 156 14.02 -7.33 5.40
CA ALA A 156 15.04 -8.37 5.25
C ALA A 156 14.63 -9.46 4.25
N LEU A 157 13.34 -9.75 4.13
CA LEU A 157 12.81 -10.74 3.18
C LEU A 157 12.65 -10.15 1.76
N GLN A 158 12.29 -8.87 1.65
CA GLN A 158 12.16 -8.19 0.37
C GLN A 158 13.51 -7.80 -0.25
N ALA A 159 14.54 -7.53 0.56
CA ALA A 159 15.87 -7.12 0.11
C ALA A 159 16.48 -8.07 -0.94
N PRO A 160 16.59 -9.40 -0.73
CA PRO A 160 17.15 -10.30 -1.72
C PRO A 160 16.29 -10.45 -2.99
N LEU A 161 14.96 -10.32 -2.87
CA LEU A 161 14.05 -10.34 -4.02
C LEU A 161 14.21 -9.09 -4.90
N LYS A 162 14.31 -7.90 -4.28
CA LYS A 162 14.59 -6.65 -4.98
C LYS A 162 15.97 -6.65 -5.63
N GLU A 163 16.98 -7.17 -4.93
CA GLU A 163 18.35 -7.22 -5.44
C GLU A 163 18.50 -8.18 -6.63
N ALA A 164 17.85 -9.35 -6.57
CA ALA A 164 17.79 -10.29 -7.69
C ALA A 164 17.08 -9.68 -8.91
N PHE A 165 15.96 -9.00 -8.70
CA PHE A 165 15.20 -8.35 -9.78
C PHE A 165 15.98 -7.18 -10.43
N CYS A 166 16.61 -6.32 -9.63
CA CYS A 166 17.43 -5.21 -10.12
C CYS A 166 18.66 -5.67 -10.91
N THR A 167 19.20 -6.85 -10.60
CA THR A 167 20.36 -7.39 -11.30
C THR A 167 19.98 -8.03 -12.64
N GLU A 168 18.83 -8.71 -12.71
CA GLU A 168 18.36 -9.36 -13.94
C GLU A 168 17.89 -8.35 -14.99
N VAL A 169 17.21 -7.26 -14.57
CA VAL A 169 16.70 -6.22 -15.51
C VAL A 169 17.84 -5.37 -16.12
N ARG A 170 19.04 -5.37 -15.54
CA ARG A 170 20.22 -4.66 -16.07
C ARG A 170 20.99 -5.42 -17.17
N LYS A 171 20.56 -6.62 -17.55
CA LYS A 171 21.17 -7.40 -18.63
C LYS A 171 20.41 -7.33 -19.97
N LEU A 172 19.35 -6.53 -20.07
CA LEU A 172 18.61 -6.28 -21.30
C LEU A 172 19.01 -4.94 -21.94
#